data_AF-A0A3L8P5N8-F1
#
_entry.id   AF-A0A3L8P5N8-F1
#
_cell.length_a   1.000
_cell.length_b   1.000
_cell.length_c   1.000
_cell.angle_alpha   90.00
_cell.angle_beta   90.00
_cell.angle_gamma   90.00
#
_symmetry.space_group_name_H-M   'P 1'
#
loop_
_entity.id
_entity.type
_entity.pdbx_description
1 polymer ?
#
loop_
_entity_poly.entity_id
_entity_poly.type
_entity_poly.pdbx_seq_one_letter_code
_entity_poly.pdbx_strand_id
1 'polypeptide(L)' 'MPGASTLGHVLRVLLYLLIIAAVIYAVFWSINRRNADPGSQSSAPDPRPRGPLGPDDDEDFLRELDRKRKHRPEE' A
#
# COMPACT_ATOMS: atom_id res chain seq x y z
N MET A 1 16.86 38.83 24.87
CA MET A 1 17.40 37.80 23.96
C MET A 1 16.44 36.61 23.91
N PRO A 2 15.34 36.64 23.12
CA PRO A 2 14.43 35.50 22.96
C PRO A 2 15.00 34.53 21.93
N GLY A 3 15.94 33.66 22.33
CA GLY A 3 16.64 32.77 21.38
C GLY A 3 16.67 31.28 21.73
N ALA A 4 16.41 30.91 22.99
CA ALA A 4 16.62 29.53 23.44
C ALA A 4 15.33 28.69 23.49
N SER A 5 14.19 29.32 23.80
CA SER A 5 12.91 28.60 23.98
C SER A 5 12.28 28.18 22.65
N THR A 6 12.34 29.03 21.63
CA THR A 6 11.82 28.74 20.27
C THR A 6 12.50 27.52 19.66
N LEU A 7 13.82 27.37 19.82
CA LEU A 7 14.55 26.20 19.31
C LEU A 7 14.07 24.88 19.97
N GLY A 8 13.83 24.90 21.28
CA GLY A 8 13.29 23.77 22.02
C GLY A 8 11.86 23.41 21.62
N HIS A 9 11.01 24.42 21.36
CA HIS A 9 9.65 24.20 20.86
C HIS A 9 9.65 23.64 19.43
N VAL A 10 10.49 24.17 18.55
CA VAL A 10 10.62 23.70 17.16
C VAL A 10 11.09 22.24 17.13
N LEU A 11 12.08 21.86 17.95
CA LEU A 11 12.55 20.47 18.02
C LEU A 11 11.45 19.51 18.50
N ARG A 12 10.66 19.92 19.51
CA ARG A 12 9.53 19.11 20.01
C ARG A 12 8.45 18.94 18.94
N VAL A 13 8.12 20.01 18.21
CA VAL A 13 7.14 19.96 17.11
C VAL A 13 7.63 19.03 16.00
N LEU A 14 8.90 19.13 15.59
CA LEU A 14 9.52 18.24 14.61
C LEU A 14 9.46 16.77 15.04
N LEU A 15 9.82 16.48 16.29
CA LEU A 15 9.72 15.13 16.85
C LEU A 15 8.28 14.61 16.82
N TYR A 16 7.32 15.45 17.20
CA TYR A 16 5.91 15.09 17.20
C TYR A 16 5.40 14.77 15.79
N LEU A 17 5.75 15.61 14.81
CA LEU A 17 5.42 15.38 13.40
C LEU A 17 6.06 14.09 12.87
N LEU A 18 7.31 13.82 13.23
CA LEU A 18 8.02 12.61 12.82
C LEU A 18 7.36 11.35 13.39
N ILE A 19 6.93 11.39 14.65
CA ILE A 19 6.19 10.29 15.28
C ILE A 19 4.85 10.08 14.58
N ILE A 20 4.08 11.16 14.33
CA ILE A 20 2.80 11.07 13.61
C ILE A 20 3.00 10.45 12.22
N ALA A 21 3.99 10.93 11.47
CA ALA A 21 4.30 10.41 10.15
C ALA A 21 4.68 8.92 10.19
N ALA A 22 5.47 8.50 11.18
CA ALA A 22 5.84 7.10 11.38
C ALA A 22 4.62 6.22 11.71
N VAL A 23 3.70 6.70 12.56
CA VAL A 23 2.46 5.98 12.89
C VAL A 23 1.57 5.83 11.66
N ILE A 24 1.34 6.92 10.92
CA ILE A 24 0.56 6.89 9.68
C ILE A 24 1.19 5.89 8.70
N TYR A 25 2.50 6.00 8.48
CA TYR A 25 3.24 5.08 7.61
C TYR A 25 3.09 3.63 8.07
N ALA A 26 3.23 3.34 9.36
CA ALA A 26 3.09 1.99 9.91
C ALA A 26 1.67 1.42 9.71
N VAL A 27 0.64 2.25 9.86
CA VAL A 27 -0.76 1.85 9.60
C VAL A 27 -0.95 1.51 8.13
N PHE A 28 -0.54 2.39 7.22
CA PHE A 28 -0.62 2.14 5.78
C PHE A 28 0.22 0.92 5.36
N TRP A 29 1.42 0.76 5.93
CA TRP A 29 2.28 -0.39 5.69
C TRP A 29 1.64 -1.69 6.21
N SER A 30 0.99 -1.67 7.37
CA SER A 30 0.34 -2.85 7.93
C SER A 30 -0.89 -3.26 7.10
N ILE A 31 -1.67 -2.29 6.62
CA ILE A 31 -2.81 -2.54 5.74
C ILE A 31 -2.32 -3.05 4.38
N ASN A 32 -1.34 -2.38 3.78
CA ASN A 32 -0.76 -2.79 2.51
C ASN A 32 -0.12 -4.17 2.61
N ARG A 33 0.56 -4.50 3.71
CA ARG A 33 1.17 -5.82 3.92
C ARG A 33 0.16 -6.97 4.02
N ARG A 34 -1.10 -6.68 4.40
CA ARG A 34 -2.18 -7.69 4.44
C ARG A 34 -2.82 -7.91 3.07
N ASN A 35 -2.80 -6.91 2.20
CA ASN A 35 -3.35 -6.98 0.83
C ASN A 35 -2.29 -7.21 -0.24
N ALA A 36 -1.02 -6.95 0.06
CA ALA A 36 0.12 -7.25 -0.77
C ALA A 36 0.48 -8.70 -0.51
N ASP A 37 0.02 -9.58 -1.40
CA ASP A 37 0.67 -10.85 -1.67
C ASP A 37 2.21 -10.64 -1.65
N PRO A 38 3.00 -11.61 -1.15
CA PRO A 38 4.45 -11.50 -1.05
C PRO A 38 5.18 -11.34 -2.41
N GLY A 39 4.47 -11.13 -3.52
CA GLY A 39 5.00 -10.75 -4.83
C GLY A 39 4.94 -9.26 -5.18
N SER A 40 4.31 -8.39 -4.38
CA SER A 40 4.14 -6.95 -4.72
C SER A 40 5.21 -6.01 -4.13
N GLN A 41 6.38 -6.54 -3.75
CA GLN A 41 7.57 -5.70 -3.58
C GLN A 41 8.25 -5.53 -4.94
N SER A 42 8.50 -4.28 -5.30
CA SER A 42 8.77 -3.77 -6.65
C SER A 42 7.51 -3.71 -7.51
N SER A 43 7.06 -2.54 -7.90
CA SER A 43 7.78 -1.85 -8.95
C SER A 43 7.77 -0.35 -8.68
N ALA A 44 8.97 0.24 -8.62
CA ALA A 44 9.15 1.55 -9.23
C ALA A 44 8.40 1.53 -10.59
N PRO A 45 7.77 2.62 -11.04
CA PRO A 45 7.11 2.60 -12.35
C PRO A 45 8.17 2.30 -13.41
N ASP A 46 8.31 1.03 -13.76
CA ASP A 46 9.06 0.58 -14.90
C ASP A 46 8.22 1.04 -16.08
N PRO A 47 8.70 1.95 -16.94
CA PRO A 47 7.99 2.31 -18.16
C PRO A 47 8.15 1.16 -19.16
N ARG A 48 7.78 -0.06 -18.78
CA ARG A 48 7.53 -1.11 -19.75
C ARG A 48 6.13 -0.85 -20.29
N PRO A 49 5.96 -0.68 -21.60
CA PRO A 49 4.63 -0.73 -22.17
C PRO A 49 4.03 -2.05 -21.73
N ARG A 50 2.94 -2.01 -20.96
CA ARG A 50 2.12 -3.20 -20.75
C ARG A 50 1.80 -3.68 -22.15
N GLY A 51 2.38 -4.81 -22.54
CA GLY A 51 1.99 -5.48 -23.78
C GLY A 51 0.47 -5.65 -23.76
N PRO A 52 -0.18 -5.79 -24.93
CA PRO A 52 -1.63 -5.95 -24.98
C PRO A 52 -2.02 -7.04 -23.98
N LEU A 53 -2.71 -6.63 -22.91
CA LEU A 53 -3.20 -7.52 -21.87
C LEU A 53 -4.15 -8.47 -22.60
N GLY A 54 -3.81 -9.75 -22.62
CA GLY A 54 -4.67 -10.74 -23.26
C GLY A 54 -6.03 -10.70 -22.57
N PRO A 55 -7.15 -10.83 -23.30
CA PRO A 55 -8.49 -10.90 -22.70
C PRO A 55 -8.62 -11.94 -21.56
N ASP A 56 -7.72 -12.94 -21.53
CA ASP A 56 -7.68 -14.00 -20.54
C ASP A 56 -7.02 -13.61 -19.20
N ASP A 57 -6.29 -12.49 -19.13
CA ASP A 57 -5.54 -12.02 -17.94
C ASP A 57 -6.23 -10.85 -17.22
N ASP A 58 -7.48 -10.53 -17.58
CA ASP A 58 -8.24 -9.49 -16.91
C ASP A 58 -8.68 -9.95 -15.50
N GLU A 59 -8.48 -9.09 -14.49
CA GLU A 59 -8.89 -9.38 -13.10
C GLU A 59 -10.38 -9.74 -13.00
N ASP A 60 -11.21 -9.17 -13.88
CA ASP A 60 -12.64 -9.44 -13.92
C ASP A 60 -12.97 -10.88 -14.33
N PHE A 61 -12.22 -11.47 -15.27
CA PHE A 61 -12.40 -12.87 -15.69
C PHE A 61 -12.04 -13.85 -14.57
N LEU A 62 -10.93 -13.58 -13.88
CA LEU A 62 -10.50 -14.39 -12.72
C LEU A 62 -11.53 -14.33 -11.58
N ARG A 63 -12.10 -13.15 -11.31
CA ARG A 63 -13.17 -12.99 -10.32
C ARG A 63 -14.44 -13.74 -10.71
N GLU A 64 -14.77 -13.80 -11.99
CA GLU A 64 -15.93 -14.57 -12.45
C GLU A 64 -15.71 -16.09 -12.32
N LEU A 65 -14.51 -16.59 -12.61
CA LEU A 65 -14.16 -18.00 -12.36
C LEU A 65 -14.22 -18.37 -10.87
N ASP A 66 -13.72 -17.50 -10.00
CA ASP A 66 -13.77 -17.70 -8.56
C ASP A 66 -15.21 -17.76 -8.04
N ARG A 67 -16.08 -16.85 -8.51
CA ARG A 67 -17.53 -16.90 -8.24
C ARG A 67 -18.16 -18.22 -8.71
N LYS A 68 -17.83 -18.68 -9.91
CA LYS A 68 -18.37 -19.95 -10.45
C LYS A 68 -17.87 -21.17 -9.68
N ARG A 69 -16.61 -21.18 -9.21
CA ARG A 69 -16.07 -22.26 -8.36
C ARG A 69 -16.76 -22.28 -7.00
N LYS A 70 -16.95 -21.12 -6.37
CA LYS A 70 -17.62 -21.00 -5.07
C LYS A 70 -19.09 -21.44 -5.07
N HIS A 71 -19.77 -21.30 -6.20
CA HIS A 71 -21.18 -21.70 -6.35
C HIS A 71 -21.37 -23.10 -6.96
N ARG A 72 -20.30 -23.88 -7.14
CA ARG A 72 -20.43 -25.30 -7.50
C ARG A 72 -20.51 -26.09 -6.19
N PRO A 73 -21.70 -26.49 -5.71
CA PRO A 73 -21.78 -27.52 -4.69
C PRO A 73 -21.12 -28.78 -5.25
N GLU A 74 -20.30 -29.41 -4.42
CA GLU A 74 -19.62 -30.67 -4.71
C GLU A 74 -20.69 -31.79 -4.82
N GLU A 75 -21.29 -32.00 -5.99
CA GLU A 75 -22.14 -33.17 -6.31
C GLU A 75 -21.98 -33.63 -7.76
#